data_AF-A0A966W8E3-F1
#
_entry.id   AF-A0A966W8E3-F1
#
_cell.length_a   1.000
_cell.length_b   1.000
_cell.length_c   1.000
_cell.angle_alpha   90.00
_cell.angle_beta   90.00
_cell.angle_gamma   90.00
#
_symmetry.space_group_name_H-M   'P 1'
#
loop_
_entity.id
_entity.type
_entity.pdbx_description
1 polymer ?
#
loop_
_entity_poly.entity_id
_entity_poly.type
_entity_poly.pdbx_seq_one_letter_code
_entity_poly.pdbx_strand_id
1 'polypeptide(L)'
;MLPELSGASIVPVSALAGTGLPELVSALGAVLDHAPVRRDLGRPRMPVDRVFSLAGFGTIVTGTLRDGSLEVGQELEVLPDGLRTRARGLQSHRTKVDVARPGRRVAINLAGVATDDLGRGAVVSLPGVMRPTLAVDVRVRILAGVSRPLPHGALVGFHTGTSETVARVHMLEGDRIEEGATGWVHLRLAHPVAVARDDDFIIRALSPGETLGGGRIVDAHPAVRRRRQTGLVAALEALADGSPEDVVVGTLARIEPASTGDLVAACGLMPASALPLIEALMAQGEIVLLGGLNYTRGGWNRISDRLVSVLDAYHGEFPLRPFMPKEELKNRLGLPTRCLLYTL
;
A
#
# COMPACT_ATOMS: atom_id res chain seq x y z
N MET A 1 4.01 2.32 17.74
CA MET A 1 4.20 1.33 18.81
C MET A 1 3.29 0.15 18.52
N LEU A 2 3.82 -1.07 18.33
CA LEU A 2 2.97 -2.26 18.28
C LEU A 2 2.38 -2.46 19.69
N PRO A 3 1.11 -2.87 19.84
CA PRO A 3 0.55 -3.13 21.15
C PRO A 3 1.28 -4.33 21.77
N GLU A 4 2.11 -4.07 22.77
CA GLU A 4 2.64 -5.13 23.61
C GLU A 4 1.58 -5.49 24.65
N LEU A 5 1.36 -6.78 24.90
CA LEU A 5 0.48 -7.25 25.97
C LEU A 5 1.12 -7.08 27.36
N SER A 6 2.38 -6.61 27.42
CA SER A 6 3.07 -6.28 28.65
C SER A 6 2.28 -5.19 29.38
N GLY A 7 1.74 -5.52 30.55
CA GLY A 7 0.90 -4.60 31.34
C GLY A 7 -0.60 -4.61 30.99
N ALA A 8 -1.07 -5.50 30.10
CA ALA A 8 -2.50 -5.68 29.88
C ALA A 8 -3.17 -6.26 31.16
N SER A 9 -4.34 -5.71 31.51
CA SER A 9 -5.11 -6.20 32.66
C SER A 9 -5.55 -7.64 32.46
N ILE A 10 -5.32 -8.49 33.46
CA ILE A 10 -5.75 -9.89 33.47
C ILE A 10 -7.00 -10.01 34.33
N VAL A 11 -8.14 -10.32 33.70
CA VAL A 11 -9.42 -10.51 34.39
C VAL A 11 -9.76 -12.01 34.44
N PRO A 12 -9.70 -12.67 35.62
CA PRO A 12 -10.10 -14.07 35.74
C PRO A 12 -11.62 -14.19 35.65
N VAL A 13 -12.10 -15.12 34.82
CA VAL A 13 -13.53 -15.34 34.59
C VAL A 13 -13.91 -16.82 34.59
N SER A 14 -15.14 -17.12 34.97
CA SER A 14 -15.79 -18.40 34.67
C SER A 14 -17.04 -18.15 33.84
N ALA A 15 -16.98 -18.51 32.55
CA ALA A 15 -18.13 -18.35 31.66
C ALA A 15 -19.34 -19.19 32.10
N LEU A 16 -19.10 -20.35 32.72
CA LEU A 16 -20.15 -21.24 33.20
C LEU A 16 -20.80 -20.72 34.50
N ALA A 17 -19.99 -20.26 35.45
CA ALA A 17 -20.48 -19.77 36.74
C ALA A 17 -20.90 -18.29 36.70
N GLY A 18 -20.54 -17.55 35.65
CA GLY A 18 -20.79 -16.12 35.50
C GLY A 18 -19.87 -15.21 36.32
N THR A 19 -18.93 -15.76 37.08
CA THR A 19 -17.98 -14.98 37.92
C THR A 19 -16.99 -14.23 37.03
N GLY A 20 -16.69 -12.97 37.39
CA GLY A 20 -15.74 -12.13 36.66
C GLY A 20 -16.28 -11.53 35.35
N LEU A 21 -17.49 -11.90 34.90
CA LEU A 21 -18.06 -11.38 33.65
C LEU A 21 -18.42 -9.89 33.72
N PRO A 22 -19.03 -9.37 34.81
CA PRO A 22 -19.26 -7.92 34.94
C PRO A 22 -17.95 -7.12 34.90
N GLU A 23 -16.91 -7.62 35.57
CA GLU A 23 -15.58 -7.01 35.60
C GLU A 23 -14.93 -7.03 34.22
N LEU A 24 -15.07 -8.13 33.47
CA LEU A 24 -14.60 -8.24 32.10
C LEU A 24 -15.29 -7.23 31.18
N VAL A 25 -16.62 -7.07 31.28
CA VAL A 25 -17.37 -6.08 30.49
C VAL A 25 -16.90 -4.66 30.81
N SER A 26 -16.71 -4.34 32.09
CA SER A 26 -16.18 -3.04 32.53
C SER A 26 -14.78 -2.78 31.97
N ALA A 27 -13.88 -3.77 32.07
CA ALA A 27 -12.53 -3.66 31.53
C ALA A 27 -12.51 -3.46 30.01
N LEU A 28 -13.38 -4.17 29.27
CA LEU A 28 -13.55 -3.97 27.84
C LEU A 28 -14.08 -2.56 27.52
N GLY A 29 -15.02 -2.04 28.32
CA GLY A 29 -15.50 -0.65 28.21
C GLY A 29 -14.36 0.36 28.30
N ALA A 30 -13.53 0.25 29.34
CA ALA A 30 -12.39 1.15 29.53
C ALA A 30 -11.36 1.11 28.39
N VAL A 31 -11.15 -0.07 27.78
CA VAL A 31 -10.29 -0.21 26.59
C VAL A 31 -10.92 0.48 25.38
N LEU A 32 -12.25 0.34 25.21
CA LEU A 32 -12.98 0.94 24.09
C LEU A 32 -13.08 2.47 24.19
N ASP A 33 -13.12 3.03 25.40
CA ASP A 33 -13.14 4.48 25.63
C ASP A 33 -11.88 5.18 25.08
N HIS A 34 -10.76 4.45 25.02
CA HIS A 34 -9.48 4.94 24.49
C HIS A 34 -9.17 4.41 23.10
N ALA A 35 -10.09 3.65 22.48
CA ALA A 35 -9.86 3.09 21.17
C ALA A 35 -9.86 4.19 20.10
N PRO A 36 -8.82 4.23 19.23
CA PRO A 36 -8.78 5.22 18.17
C PRO A 36 -9.96 5.02 17.21
N VAL A 37 -10.51 6.13 16.72
CA VAL A 37 -11.50 6.11 15.65
C VAL A 37 -10.92 5.36 14.46
N ARG A 38 -11.75 4.49 13.86
CA ARG A 38 -11.34 3.71 12.70
C ARG A 38 -11.07 4.67 11.54
N ARG A 39 -9.86 4.56 10.97
CA ARG A 39 -9.42 5.32 9.81
C ARG A 39 -10.42 5.12 8.67
N ASP A 40 -10.84 6.24 8.08
CA ASP A 40 -11.61 6.27 6.84
C ASP A 40 -10.76 7.02 5.82
N LEU A 41 -10.34 6.29 4.79
CA LEU A 41 -9.56 6.83 3.68
C LEU A 41 -10.40 6.89 2.41
N GLY A 42 -11.73 6.80 2.45
CA GLY A 42 -12.57 6.77 1.25
C GLY A 42 -12.17 5.72 0.19
N ARG A 43 -11.42 4.70 0.59
CA ARG A 43 -10.87 3.62 -0.24
C ARG A 43 -11.30 2.29 0.37
N PRO A 44 -12.60 1.96 0.32
CA PRO A 44 -13.15 0.81 1.01
C PRO A 44 -12.50 -0.47 0.50
N ARG A 45 -12.09 -1.31 1.45
CA ARG A 45 -11.56 -2.64 1.16
C ARG A 45 -11.96 -3.62 2.22
N MET A 46 -12.42 -4.79 1.79
CA MET A 46 -12.91 -5.84 2.66
C MET A 46 -12.23 -7.16 2.29
N PRO A 47 -11.18 -7.56 3.03
CA PRO A 47 -10.62 -8.90 2.93
C PRO A 47 -11.70 -9.95 3.25
N VAL A 48 -11.91 -10.87 2.32
CA VAL A 48 -12.93 -11.91 2.41
C VAL A 48 -12.44 -13.03 3.31
N ASP A 49 -13.20 -13.32 4.35
CA ASP A 49 -12.90 -14.39 5.31
C ASP A 49 -13.81 -15.61 5.17
N ARG A 50 -15.00 -15.44 4.60
CA ARG A 50 -15.95 -16.53 4.28
C ARG A 50 -16.71 -16.21 3.01
N VAL A 51 -16.99 -17.25 2.25
CA VAL A 51 -17.82 -17.25 1.04
C VAL A 51 -18.85 -18.34 1.21
N PHE A 52 -20.11 -18.03 0.94
CA PHE A 52 -21.18 -19.02 0.92
C PHE A 52 -22.32 -18.55 0.02
N SER A 53 -23.19 -19.45 -0.40
CA SER A 53 -24.41 -19.11 -1.13
C SER A 53 -25.63 -19.28 -0.23
N LEU A 54 -26.66 -18.46 -0.48
CA LEU A 54 -27.97 -18.62 0.13
C LEU A 54 -29.03 -18.66 -0.98
N ALA A 55 -29.90 -19.66 -0.92
CA ALA A 55 -30.95 -19.87 -1.93
C ALA A 55 -31.79 -18.60 -2.11
N GLY A 56 -31.94 -18.13 -3.35
CA GLY A 56 -32.65 -16.90 -3.70
C GLY A 56 -31.87 -15.60 -3.48
N PHE A 57 -30.73 -15.62 -2.78
CA PHE A 57 -29.89 -14.43 -2.58
C PHE A 57 -28.66 -14.43 -3.47
N GLY A 58 -28.11 -15.61 -3.79
CA GLY A 58 -26.87 -15.75 -4.56
C GLY A 58 -25.65 -15.86 -3.66
N THR A 59 -24.52 -15.38 -4.17
CA THR A 59 -23.22 -15.45 -3.50
C THR A 59 -23.07 -14.36 -2.45
N ILE A 60 -22.75 -14.77 -1.22
CA ILE A 60 -22.54 -13.89 -0.08
C ILE A 60 -21.10 -14.04 0.40
N VAL A 61 -20.42 -12.91 0.55
CA VAL A 61 -19.08 -12.86 1.14
C VAL A 61 -19.11 -12.09 2.45
N THR A 62 -18.29 -12.50 3.42
CA THR A 62 -18.11 -11.75 4.66
C THR A 62 -16.67 -11.31 4.85
N GLY A 63 -16.50 -10.20 5.55
CA GLY A 63 -15.20 -9.69 5.94
C GLY A 63 -15.32 -8.47 6.84
N THR A 64 -14.18 -7.92 7.26
CA THR A 64 -14.14 -6.67 8.01
C THR A 64 -13.82 -5.54 7.03
N LEU A 65 -14.73 -4.58 6.91
CA LEU A 65 -14.56 -3.42 6.04
C LEU A 65 -13.52 -2.47 6.62
N ARG A 66 -12.56 -2.01 5.81
CA ARG A 66 -11.50 -1.08 6.19
C ARG A 66 -11.50 0.11 5.25
N ASP A 67 -10.99 1.23 5.75
CA ASP A 67 -10.53 2.40 4.98
C ASP A 67 -11.57 3.08 4.06
N GLY A 68 -12.85 2.78 4.20
CA GLY A 68 -13.94 3.44 3.48
C GLY A 68 -15.30 2.81 3.76
N SER A 69 -16.35 3.46 3.24
CA SER A 69 -17.72 2.93 3.25
C SER A 69 -18.10 2.22 1.95
N LEU A 70 -19.07 1.31 2.04
CA LEU A 70 -19.71 0.69 0.89
C LEU A 70 -21.22 0.90 0.98
N GLU A 71 -21.86 1.05 -0.17
CA GLU A 71 -23.31 1.27 -0.27
C GLU A 71 -23.97 0.22 -1.16
N VAL A 72 -25.24 -0.07 -0.88
CA VAL A 72 -26.04 -0.95 -1.73
C VAL A 72 -26.17 -0.36 -3.13
N GLY A 73 -26.02 -1.20 -4.15
CA GLY A 73 -26.09 -0.82 -5.55
C GLY A 73 -24.75 -0.39 -6.16
N GLN A 74 -23.72 -0.16 -5.35
CA GLN A 74 -22.38 0.21 -5.85
C GLN A 74 -21.76 -0.91 -6.68
N GLU A 75 -21.07 -0.51 -7.75
CA GLU A 75 -20.17 -1.39 -8.49
C GLU A 75 -18.93 -1.70 -7.66
N LEU A 76 -18.55 -2.97 -7.65
CA LEU A 76 -17.45 -3.50 -6.87
C LEU A 76 -16.50 -4.30 -7.76
N GLU A 77 -15.30 -4.50 -7.25
CA GLU A 77 -14.26 -5.34 -7.84
C GLU A 77 -13.77 -6.34 -6.79
N VAL A 78 -13.67 -7.61 -7.19
CA VAL A 78 -13.04 -8.64 -6.36
C VAL A 78 -11.64 -8.91 -6.88
N LEU A 79 -10.66 -8.69 -6.01
CA LEU A 79 -9.24 -8.87 -6.28
C LEU A 79 -8.73 -10.15 -5.63
N PRO A 80 -7.68 -10.81 -6.17
CA PRO A 80 -6.79 -10.31 -7.22
C PRO A 80 -7.29 -10.48 -8.66
N ASP A 81 -8.33 -11.27 -8.91
CA ASP A 81 -8.74 -11.66 -10.27
C ASP A 81 -9.46 -10.56 -11.07
N GLY A 82 -9.83 -9.45 -10.43
CA GLY A 82 -10.44 -8.29 -11.09
C GLY A 82 -11.90 -8.50 -11.49
N LEU A 83 -12.62 -9.36 -10.78
CA LEU A 83 -14.00 -9.70 -11.10
C LEU A 83 -14.92 -8.51 -10.78
N ARG A 84 -15.56 -7.95 -11.81
CA ARG A 84 -16.56 -6.88 -11.67
C ARG A 84 -17.86 -7.44 -11.12
N THR A 85 -18.42 -6.79 -10.12
CA THR A 85 -19.68 -7.19 -9.48
C THR A 85 -20.44 -5.97 -8.94
N ARG A 86 -21.56 -6.20 -8.27
CA ARG A 86 -22.39 -5.16 -7.65
C ARG A 86 -22.89 -5.62 -6.28
N ALA A 87 -22.91 -4.71 -5.31
CA ALA A 87 -23.52 -4.94 -4.01
C ALA A 87 -25.06 -5.00 -4.12
N ARG A 88 -25.67 -6.18 -4.14
CA ARG A 88 -27.14 -6.33 -4.12
C ARG A 88 -27.75 -6.03 -2.74
N GLY A 89 -26.95 -6.20 -1.70
CA GLY A 89 -27.37 -5.95 -0.33
C GLY A 89 -26.20 -6.03 0.63
N LEU A 90 -26.27 -5.26 1.70
CA LEU A 90 -25.29 -5.25 2.78
C LEU A 90 -25.98 -5.64 4.09
N GLN A 91 -25.26 -6.40 4.93
CA GLN A 91 -25.70 -6.70 6.28
C GLN A 91 -24.56 -6.54 7.27
N SER A 92 -24.87 -6.07 8.48
CA SER A 92 -23.96 -6.03 9.61
C SER A 92 -24.70 -6.44 10.87
N HIS A 93 -24.10 -7.30 11.70
CA HIS A 93 -24.72 -7.83 12.92
C HIS A 93 -26.15 -8.38 12.72
N ARG A 94 -26.39 -9.12 11.60
CA ARG A 94 -27.69 -9.70 11.20
C ARG A 94 -28.78 -8.68 10.82
N THR A 95 -28.43 -7.42 10.65
CA THR A 95 -29.35 -6.36 10.23
C THR A 95 -28.97 -5.89 8.82
N LYS A 96 -29.97 -5.66 7.96
CA LYS A 96 -29.77 -5.02 6.65
C LYS A 96 -29.38 -3.56 6.83
N VAL A 97 -28.41 -3.11 6.06
CA VAL A 97 -27.94 -1.73 6.06
C VAL A 97 -27.81 -1.22 4.63
N ASP A 98 -28.10 0.06 4.39
CA ASP A 98 -27.88 0.67 3.07
C ASP A 98 -26.43 1.10 2.89
N VAL A 99 -25.76 1.47 4.00
CA VAL A 99 -24.37 1.91 4.03
C VAL A 99 -23.61 1.16 5.13
N ALA A 100 -22.52 0.50 4.74
CA ALA A 100 -21.57 -0.12 5.66
C ALA A 100 -20.37 0.82 5.89
N ARG A 101 -20.03 1.05 7.16
CA ARG A 101 -18.91 1.92 7.59
C ARG A 101 -17.65 1.09 7.95
N PRO A 102 -16.44 1.67 7.86
CA PRO A 102 -15.21 0.96 8.19
C PRO A 102 -15.16 0.51 9.66
N GLY A 103 -14.42 -0.56 9.91
CA GLY A 103 -14.27 -1.20 11.23
C GLY A 103 -15.37 -2.18 11.60
N ARG A 104 -16.34 -2.44 10.71
CA ARG A 104 -17.44 -3.37 10.94
C ARG A 104 -17.26 -4.65 10.15
N ARG A 105 -17.75 -5.76 10.71
CA ARG A 105 -17.95 -6.99 9.95
C ARG A 105 -19.19 -6.82 9.08
N VAL A 106 -19.04 -7.05 7.78
CA VAL A 106 -20.07 -6.85 6.76
C VAL A 106 -20.25 -8.15 5.99
N ALA A 107 -21.49 -8.46 5.66
CA ALA A 107 -21.85 -9.45 4.65
C ALA A 107 -22.35 -8.71 3.41
N ILE A 108 -21.79 -9.05 2.24
CA ILE A 108 -22.14 -8.45 0.95
C ILE A 108 -22.75 -9.54 0.09
N ASN A 109 -23.96 -9.29 -0.41
CA ASN A 109 -24.55 -10.09 -1.48
C ASN A 109 -24.03 -9.58 -2.83
N LEU A 110 -23.28 -10.42 -3.55
CA LEU A 110 -22.64 -10.08 -4.81
C LEU A 110 -23.47 -10.52 -6.01
N ALA A 111 -23.56 -9.66 -7.02
CA ALA A 111 -24.21 -9.95 -8.29
C ALA A 111 -23.27 -10.65 -9.27
N GLY A 112 -23.70 -11.76 -9.87
CA GLY A 112 -23.05 -12.31 -11.07
C GLY A 112 -21.68 -12.96 -10.86
N VAL A 113 -21.36 -13.36 -9.62
CA VAL A 113 -20.11 -14.08 -9.29
C VAL A 113 -20.48 -15.40 -8.63
N ALA A 114 -19.87 -16.51 -9.07
CA ALA A 114 -20.10 -17.82 -8.45
C ALA A 114 -19.30 -17.94 -7.14
N THR A 115 -19.74 -18.81 -6.24
CA THR A 115 -18.99 -19.11 -5.01
C THR A 115 -17.63 -19.72 -5.31
N ASP A 116 -17.52 -20.48 -6.40
CA ASP A 116 -16.30 -21.23 -6.75
C ASP A 116 -15.21 -20.32 -7.32
N ASP A 117 -15.60 -19.13 -7.82
CA ASP A 117 -14.69 -18.09 -8.28
C ASP A 117 -14.11 -17.26 -7.10
N LEU A 118 -14.55 -17.53 -5.87
CA LEU A 118 -14.25 -16.72 -4.70
C LEU A 118 -13.65 -17.58 -3.58
N GLY A 119 -12.50 -17.16 -3.10
CA GLY A 119 -11.79 -17.82 -2.01
C GLY A 119 -11.43 -16.88 -0.86
N ARG A 120 -11.05 -17.49 0.27
CA ARG A 120 -10.32 -16.78 1.32
C ARG A 120 -9.04 -16.18 0.71
N GLY A 121 -8.77 -14.92 1.02
CA GLY A 121 -7.65 -14.17 0.45
C GLY A 121 -8.03 -13.24 -0.69
N ALA A 122 -9.29 -13.33 -1.18
CA ALA A 122 -9.86 -12.30 -2.02
C ALA A 122 -10.14 -11.01 -1.23
N VAL A 123 -10.15 -9.87 -1.91
CA VAL A 123 -10.48 -8.55 -1.34
C VAL A 123 -11.54 -7.89 -2.21
N VAL A 124 -12.65 -7.49 -1.58
CA VAL A 124 -13.69 -6.69 -2.25
C VAL A 124 -13.36 -5.21 -2.06
N SER A 125 -13.32 -4.45 -3.15
CA SER A 125 -13.09 -3.00 -3.14
C SER A 125 -13.91 -2.31 -4.22
N LEU A 126 -13.80 -1.00 -4.33
CA LEU A 126 -14.33 -0.26 -5.48
C LEU A 126 -13.41 -0.44 -6.69
N PRO A 127 -13.97 -0.39 -7.91
CA PRO A 127 -13.21 -0.39 -9.15
C PRO A 127 -11.99 0.54 -9.16
N GLY A 128 -10.81 -0.01 -9.44
CA GLY A 128 -9.57 0.76 -9.62
C GLY A 128 -8.98 1.37 -8.34
N VAL A 129 -9.61 1.19 -7.19
CA VAL A 129 -9.09 1.70 -5.89
C VAL A 129 -7.89 0.91 -5.41
N MET A 130 -7.86 -0.40 -5.69
CA MET A 130 -6.77 -1.29 -5.34
C MET A 130 -6.23 -1.98 -6.60
N ARG A 131 -4.93 -2.30 -6.57
CA ARG A 131 -4.24 -3.02 -7.65
C ARG A 131 -3.50 -4.21 -7.04
N PRO A 132 -3.65 -5.43 -7.56
CA PRO A 132 -2.86 -6.57 -7.11
C PRO A 132 -1.37 -6.32 -7.38
N THR A 133 -0.53 -6.88 -6.52
CA THR A 133 0.92 -6.77 -6.66
C THR A 133 1.60 -8.12 -6.51
N LEU A 134 2.72 -8.29 -7.20
CA LEU A 134 3.64 -9.44 -7.05
C LEU A 134 4.87 -9.10 -6.22
N ALA A 135 4.96 -7.86 -5.71
CA ALA A 135 6.08 -7.44 -4.90
C ALA A 135 5.69 -6.36 -3.90
N VAL A 136 6.35 -6.35 -2.74
CA VAL A 136 6.17 -5.32 -1.71
C VAL A 136 7.51 -4.98 -1.07
N ASP A 137 7.72 -3.70 -0.76
CA ASP A 137 8.85 -3.27 0.07
C ASP A 137 8.34 -3.08 1.50
N VAL A 138 9.01 -3.73 2.45
CA VAL A 138 8.56 -3.81 3.84
C VAL A 138 9.71 -3.62 4.82
N ARG A 139 9.37 -3.08 5.99
CA ARG A 139 10.23 -3.13 7.17
C ARG A 139 9.80 -4.31 8.03
N VAL A 140 10.64 -5.34 8.11
CA VAL A 140 10.33 -6.58 8.84
C VAL A 140 11.09 -6.61 10.17
N ARG A 141 10.40 -6.97 11.25
CA ARG A 141 10.98 -7.29 12.55
C ARG A 141 10.95 -8.81 12.75
N ILE A 142 12.11 -9.39 13.03
CA ILE A 142 12.22 -10.81 13.39
C ILE A 142 12.01 -10.93 14.91
N LEU A 143 11.22 -11.92 15.32
CA LEU A 143 10.96 -12.17 16.73
C LEU A 143 12.25 -12.63 17.44
N ALA A 144 12.37 -12.33 18.73
CA ALA A 144 13.44 -12.91 19.54
C ALA A 144 13.09 -14.37 19.88
N GLY A 145 14.07 -15.28 19.84
CA GLY A 145 13.87 -16.69 20.15
C GLY A 145 13.37 -17.54 18.98
N VAL A 146 13.48 -17.04 17.74
CA VAL A 146 13.21 -17.84 16.55
C VAL A 146 14.33 -18.83 16.29
N SER A 147 14.00 -19.99 15.72
CA SER A 147 14.99 -21.06 15.50
C SER A 147 16.14 -20.68 14.55
N ARG A 148 15.94 -19.66 13.69
CA ARG A 148 16.92 -19.24 12.68
C ARG A 148 16.75 -17.77 12.27
N PRO A 149 17.85 -17.09 11.92
CA PRO A 149 17.78 -15.76 11.30
C PRO A 149 17.11 -15.85 9.92
N LEU A 150 16.69 -14.70 9.38
CA LEU A 150 16.14 -14.61 8.03
C LEU A 150 17.26 -14.30 7.02
N PRO A 151 17.70 -15.25 6.17
CA PRO A 151 18.73 -14.98 5.17
C PRO A 151 18.15 -14.41 3.88
N HIS A 152 19.01 -13.76 3.09
CA HIS A 152 18.69 -13.39 1.71
C HIS A 152 18.29 -14.64 0.88
N GLY A 153 17.28 -14.50 0.04
CA GLY A 153 16.78 -15.56 -0.84
C GLY A 153 15.88 -16.58 -0.16
N ALA A 154 15.61 -16.45 1.15
CA ALA A 154 14.70 -17.34 1.87
C ALA A 154 13.30 -17.36 1.24
N LEU A 155 12.67 -18.53 1.29
CA LEU A 155 11.24 -18.68 0.99
C LEU A 155 10.47 -18.69 2.31
N VAL A 156 9.48 -17.81 2.42
CA VAL A 156 8.64 -17.65 3.62
C VAL A 156 7.16 -17.68 3.23
N GLY A 157 6.30 -18.11 4.15
CA GLY A 157 4.86 -17.90 4.06
C GLY A 157 4.55 -16.45 4.42
N PHE A 158 3.97 -15.69 3.50
CA PHE A 158 3.55 -14.32 3.68
C PHE A 158 2.04 -14.27 3.89
N HIS A 159 1.62 -13.69 5.02
CA HIS A 159 0.22 -13.58 5.40
C HIS A 159 -0.14 -12.11 5.61
N THR A 160 -1.22 -11.66 4.99
CA THR A 160 -1.76 -10.31 5.18
C THR A 160 -3.27 -10.32 4.99
N GLY A 161 -4.00 -9.66 5.90
CA GLY A 161 -5.47 -9.74 5.92
C GLY A 161 -5.94 -11.20 5.96
N THR A 162 -6.64 -11.64 4.91
CA THR A 162 -7.08 -13.03 4.72
C THR A 162 -6.26 -13.79 3.69
N SER A 163 -5.28 -13.15 3.05
CA SER A 163 -4.47 -13.72 1.98
C SER A 163 -3.23 -14.42 2.52
N GLU A 164 -2.83 -15.49 1.84
CA GLU A 164 -1.63 -16.27 2.13
C GLU A 164 -0.94 -16.63 0.81
N THR A 165 0.36 -16.36 0.72
CA THR A 165 1.18 -16.76 -0.44
C THR A 165 2.62 -17.03 0.02
N VAL A 166 3.35 -17.84 -0.75
CA VAL A 166 4.81 -17.90 -0.60
C VAL A 166 5.43 -16.60 -1.10
N ALA A 167 6.46 -16.12 -0.41
CA ALA A 167 7.27 -14.98 -0.82
C ALA A 167 8.77 -15.34 -0.77
N ARG A 168 9.53 -14.82 -1.73
CA ARG A 168 11.00 -14.84 -1.72
C ARG A 168 11.52 -13.54 -1.15
N VAL A 169 12.41 -13.65 -0.17
CA VAL A 169 13.02 -12.50 0.50
C VAL A 169 14.23 -11.99 -0.26
N HIS A 170 14.23 -10.71 -0.61
CA HIS A 170 15.38 -10.00 -1.15
C HIS A 170 15.80 -8.90 -0.17
N MET A 171 16.93 -9.12 0.52
CA MET A 171 17.50 -8.12 1.41
C MET A 171 17.88 -6.85 0.64
N LEU A 172 17.45 -5.70 1.15
CA LEU A 172 17.86 -4.39 0.64
C LEU A 172 19.17 -3.92 1.31
N GLU A 173 19.40 -4.38 2.54
CA GLU A 173 20.58 -4.14 3.35
C GLU A 173 21.13 -5.44 3.94
N GLY A 174 22.45 -5.54 4.05
CA GLY A 174 23.11 -6.75 4.57
C GLY A 174 22.80 -8.01 3.76
N ASP A 175 23.04 -9.17 4.38
CA ASP A 175 22.81 -10.50 3.79
C ASP A 175 21.84 -11.36 4.62
N ARG A 176 21.54 -10.97 5.85
CA ARG A 176 20.57 -11.63 6.75
C ARG A 176 20.08 -10.66 7.82
N ILE A 177 18.92 -10.96 8.42
CA ILE A 177 18.37 -10.26 9.59
C ILE A 177 18.38 -11.23 10.76
N GLU A 178 19.07 -10.86 11.82
CA GLU A 178 19.19 -11.65 13.05
C GLU A 178 17.89 -11.64 13.87
N GLU A 179 17.78 -12.56 14.84
CA GLU A 179 16.66 -12.57 15.76
C GLU A 179 16.55 -11.26 16.57
N GLY A 180 15.32 -10.83 16.84
CA GLY A 180 15.05 -9.56 17.52
C GLY A 180 15.37 -8.30 16.71
N ALA A 181 16.07 -8.41 15.57
CA ALA A 181 16.45 -7.29 14.73
C ALA A 181 15.33 -6.89 13.75
N THR A 182 15.47 -5.68 13.20
CA THR A 182 14.60 -5.15 12.14
C THR A 182 15.44 -4.87 10.91
N GLY A 183 14.88 -5.07 9.71
CA GLY A 183 15.56 -4.75 8.47
C GLY A 183 14.62 -4.50 7.30
N TRP A 184 15.17 -3.90 6.25
CA TRP A 184 14.47 -3.58 5.02
C TRP A 184 14.57 -4.73 4.01
N VAL A 185 13.41 -5.20 3.55
CA VAL A 185 13.34 -6.31 2.61
C VAL A 185 12.34 -6.03 1.49
N HIS A 186 12.70 -6.48 0.30
CA HIS A 186 11.82 -6.59 -0.84
C HIS A 186 11.30 -8.02 -0.89
N LEU A 187 9.98 -8.19 -0.81
CA LEU A 187 9.34 -9.50 -0.90
C LEU A 187 8.77 -9.68 -2.30
N ARG A 188 9.21 -10.73 -2.99
CA ARG A 188 8.61 -11.15 -4.25
C ARG A 188 7.60 -12.26 -3.98
N LEU A 189 6.34 -12.00 -4.27
CA LEU A 189 5.22 -12.91 -4.02
C LEU A 189 5.08 -13.93 -5.15
N ALA A 190 4.71 -15.16 -4.82
CA ALA A 190 4.45 -16.21 -5.80
C ALA A 190 3.16 -15.96 -6.58
N HIS A 191 2.13 -15.40 -5.92
CA HIS A 191 0.85 -15.05 -6.52
C HIS A 191 0.51 -13.58 -6.23
N PRO A 192 -0.26 -12.91 -7.09
CA PRO A 192 -0.67 -11.53 -6.86
C PRO A 192 -1.54 -11.40 -5.61
N VAL A 193 -1.29 -10.36 -4.80
CA VAL A 193 -2.10 -10.07 -3.60
C VAL A 193 -2.57 -8.62 -3.62
N ALA A 194 -3.80 -8.36 -3.19
CA ALA A 194 -4.34 -7.02 -3.04
C ALA A 194 -4.00 -6.45 -1.65
N VAL A 195 -3.00 -5.59 -1.60
CA VAL A 195 -2.51 -4.93 -0.39
C VAL A 195 -2.45 -3.42 -0.56
N ALA A 196 -2.40 -2.69 0.55
CA ALA A 196 -2.07 -1.27 0.55
C ALA A 196 -0.92 -0.96 1.51
N ARG A 197 -0.42 0.26 1.41
CA ARG A 197 0.49 0.83 2.41
C ARG A 197 -0.14 0.78 3.80
N ASP A 198 0.71 0.61 4.81
CA ASP A 198 0.37 0.46 6.23
C ASP A 198 -0.35 -0.85 6.59
N ASP A 199 -0.53 -1.78 5.64
CA ASP A 199 -1.04 -3.10 6.00
C ASP A 199 -0.04 -3.87 6.84
N ASP A 200 -0.55 -4.50 7.90
CA ASP A 200 0.22 -5.44 8.68
C ASP A 200 0.37 -6.76 7.92
N PHE A 201 1.53 -7.37 8.06
CA PHE A 201 1.81 -8.70 7.54
C PHE A 201 2.60 -9.53 8.55
N ILE A 202 2.52 -10.84 8.39
CA ILE A 202 3.27 -11.83 9.15
C ILE A 202 4.06 -12.70 8.17
N ILE A 203 5.30 -13.01 8.52
CA ILE A 203 6.11 -14.00 7.82
C ILE A 203 6.30 -15.26 8.67
N ARG A 204 6.13 -16.41 8.05
CA ARG A 204 6.27 -17.72 8.68
C ARG A 204 7.25 -18.59 7.91
N ALA A 205 7.95 -19.47 8.62
CA ALA A 205 8.69 -20.55 8.00
C ALA A 205 7.72 -21.52 7.34
N LEU A 206 8.06 -22.00 6.14
CA LEU A 206 7.23 -22.97 5.41
C LEU A 206 7.23 -24.35 6.09
N SER A 207 8.38 -24.75 6.65
CA SER A 207 8.51 -25.96 7.45
C SER A 207 9.76 -25.86 8.37
N PRO A 208 9.63 -26.21 9.66
CA PRO A 208 8.37 -26.32 10.41
C PRO A 208 7.62 -24.97 10.44
N GLY A 209 6.31 -25.00 10.71
CA GLY A 209 5.41 -23.83 10.66
C GLY A 209 5.60 -22.85 11.82
N GLU A 210 6.74 -22.17 11.87
CA GLU A 210 7.10 -21.19 12.90
C GLU A 210 6.82 -19.76 12.44
N THR A 211 6.32 -18.89 13.32
CA THR A 211 6.22 -17.45 13.02
C THR A 211 7.58 -16.80 13.20
N LEU A 212 8.16 -16.31 12.10
CA LEU A 212 9.49 -15.69 12.11
C LEU A 212 9.42 -14.23 12.55
N GLY A 213 8.36 -13.53 12.14
CA GLY A 213 8.28 -12.09 12.30
C GLY A 213 7.11 -11.48 11.57
N GLY A 214 7.14 -10.16 11.48
CA GLY A 214 6.11 -9.38 10.80
C GLY A 214 6.49 -7.92 10.73
N GLY A 215 5.57 -7.12 10.20
CA GLY A 215 5.81 -5.70 10.05
C GLY A 215 4.68 -5.02 9.29
N ARG A 216 4.99 -3.87 8.70
CA ARG A 216 4.07 -3.09 7.89
C ARG A 216 4.58 -2.93 6.46
N ILE A 217 3.65 -2.95 5.52
CA ILE A 217 3.93 -2.69 4.10
C ILE A 217 4.17 -1.19 3.91
N VAL A 218 5.32 -0.85 3.34
CA VAL A 218 5.73 0.55 3.13
C VAL A 218 5.45 0.97 1.68
N ASP A 219 5.85 0.13 0.72
CA ASP A 219 5.49 0.30 -0.69
C ASP A 219 4.77 -0.96 -1.19
N ALA A 220 3.50 -0.80 -1.57
CA ALA A 220 2.66 -1.88 -2.09
C ALA A 220 2.88 -2.15 -3.58
N HIS A 221 3.50 -1.20 -4.31
CA HIS A 221 3.70 -1.30 -5.77
C HIS A 221 5.12 -0.86 -6.14
N PRO A 222 6.16 -1.52 -5.59
CA PRO A 222 7.53 -1.15 -5.84
C PRO A 222 7.91 -1.39 -7.31
N ALA A 223 8.71 -0.48 -7.86
CA ALA A 223 9.38 -0.70 -9.14
C ALA A 223 10.36 -1.88 -9.04
N VAL A 224 10.77 -2.42 -10.19
CA VAL A 224 11.76 -3.51 -10.24
C VAL A 224 13.04 -3.10 -9.51
N ARG A 225 13.34 -3.78 -8.40
CA ARG A 225 14.49 -3.47 -7.54
C ARG A 225 15.74 -4.21 -8.00
N ARG A 226 16.87 -3.51 -8.04
CA ARG A 226 18.22 -4.09 -8.15
C ARG A 226 18.84 -4.16 -6.74
N ARG A 227 19.71 -5.14 -6.52
CA ARG A 227 20.43 -5.28 -5.24
C ARG A 227 21.30 -4.04 -4.99
N ARG A 228 21.27 -3.51 -3.76
CA ARG A 228 22.06 -2.34 -3.31
C ARG A 228 21.87 -1.09 -4.17
N GLN A 229 20.63 -0.70 -4.43
CA GLN A 229 20.34 0.62 -4.99
C GLN A 229 20.67 1.72 -3.96
N THR A 230 21.64 2.58 -4.29
CA THR A 230 22.01 3.72 -3.47
C THR A 230 20.80 4.63 -3.22
N GLY A 231 20.56 5.00 -1.97
CA GLY A 231 19.47 5.91 -1.57
C GLY A 231 18.08 5.27 -1.45
N LEU A 232 17.91 3.99 -1.79
CA LEU A 232 16.60 3.31 -1.70
C LEU A 232 16.11 3.21 -0.25
N VAL A 233 17.00 2.85 0.68
CA VAL A 233 16.64 2.69 2.10
C VAL A 233 16.19 4.03 2.69
N ALA A 234 16.96 5.10 2.45
CA ALA A 234 16.58 6.44 2.88
C ALA A 234 15.22 6.88 2.32
N ALA A 235 14.93 6.53 1.06
CA ALA A 235 13.61 6.79 0.46
C ALA A 235 12.49 5.97 1.12
N LEU A 236 12.75 4.71 1.47
CA LEU A 236 11.79 3.86 2.20
C LEU A 236 11.57 4.32 3.64
N GLU A 237 12.62 4.81 4.31
CA GLU A 237 12.53 5.43 5.64
C GLU A 237 11.66 6.68 5.61
N ALA A 238 11.89 7.56 4.62
CA ALA A 238 11.04 8.73 4.40
C ALA A 238 9.58 8.35 4.12
N LEU A 239 9.33 7.25 3.41
CA LEU A 239 7.96 6.75 3.19
C LEU A 239 7.35 6.10 4.43
N ALA A 240 8.14 5.47 5.30
CA ALA A 240 7.60 4.79 6.48
C ALA A 240 7.31 5.76 7.63
N ASP A 241 8.23 6.69 7.88
CA ASP A 241 8.22 7.54 9.07
C ASP A 241 8.09 9.04 8.74
N GLY A 242 8.05 9.43 7.46
CA GLY A 242 7.93 10.82 7.02
C GLY A 242 6.52 11.40 7.06
N SER A 243 6.44 12.73 6.98
CA SER A 243 5.19 13.47 6.90
C SER A 243 4.41 13.14 5.62
N PRO A 244 3.10 13.44 5.53
CA PRO A 244 2.34 13.27 4.28
C PRO A 244 3.02 13.98 3.09
N GLU A 245 3.68 15.10 3.34
CA GLU A 245 4.42 15.89 2.35
C GLU A 245 5.63 15.11 1.83
N ASP A 246 6.42 14.53 2.75
CA ASP A 246 7.57 13.66 2.42
C ASP A 246 7.13 12.44 1.61
N VAL A 247 5.94 11.89 1.90
CA VAL A 247 5.38 10.77 1.14
C VAL A 247 5.10 11.18 -0.31
N VAL A 248 4.51 12.37 -0.53
CA VAL A 248 4.22 12.83 -1.89
C VAL A 248 5.50 13.11 -2.66
N VAL A 249 6.45 13.84 -2.07
CA VAL A 249 7.74 14.14 -2.70
C VAL A 249 8.55 12.86 -2.95
N GLY A 250 8.63 11.97 -1.96
CA GLY A 250 9.32 10.70 -2.06
C GLY A 250 8.65 9.73 -3.04
N THR A 251 7.33 9.80 -3.22
CA THR A 251 6.62 9.08 -4.28
C THR A 251 6.95 9.64 -5.64
N LEU A 252 6.85 10.96 -5.81
CA LEU A 252 7.18 11.63 -7.06
C LEU A 252 8.62 11.35 -7.49
N ALA A 253 9.59 11.39 -6.56
CA ALA A 253 10.99 11.08 -6.85
C ALA A 253 11.21 9.68 -7.48
N ARG A 254 10.31 8.73 -7.25
CA ARG A 254 10.39 7.37 -7.84
C ARG A 254 9.71 7.25 -9.20
N ILE A 255 8.64 8.00 -9.42
CA ILE A 255 7.79 7.89 -10.62
C ILE A 255 7.94 9.08 -11.57
N GLU A 256 8.75 10.08 -11.24
CA GLU A 256 8.92 11.27 -12.08
C GLU A 256 9.50 10.90 -13.46
N PRO A 257 8.97 11.50 -14.54
CA PRO A 257 7.81 12.40 -14.57
C PRO A 257 6.47 11.67 -14.41
N ALA A 258 5.57 12.22 -13.60
CA ALA A 258 4.24 11.64 -13.38
C ALA A 258 3.11 12.66 -13.50
N SER A 259 1.96 12.24 -14.02
CA SER A 259 0.75 13.07 -13.97
C SER A 259 0.27 13.23 -12.52
N THR A 260 -0.52 14.26 -12.24
CA THR A 260 -1.12 14.43 -10.90
C THR A 260 -2.01 13.24 -10.53
N GLY A 261 -2.73 12.66 -11.50
CA GLY A 261 -3.55 11.47 -11.27
C GLY A 261 -2.71 10.24 -10.88
N ASP A 262 -1.60 9.99 -11.57
CA ASP A 262 -0.70 8.88 -11.27
C ASP A 262 -0.01 9.06 -9.91
N LEU A 263 0.38 10.29 -9.59
CA LEU A 263 0.97 10.63 -8.29
C LEU A 263 -0.01 10.38 -7.15
N VAL A 264 -1.25 10.86 -7.26
CA VAL A 264 -2.31 10.60 -6.25
C VAL A 264 -2.54 9.09 -6.08
N ALA A 265 -2.62 8.35 -7.18
CA ALA A 265 -2.82 6.91 -7.15
C ALA A 265 -1.63 6.15 -6.52
N ALA A 266 -0.41 6.64 -6.68
CA ALA A 266 0.81 6.05 -6.13
C ALA A 266 1.04 6.39 -4.64
N CYS A 267 0.64 7.58 -4.18
CA CYS A 267 0.78 7.99 -2.78
C CYS A 267 -0.07 7.15 -1.82
N GLY A 268 -1.11 6.48 -2.34
CA GLY A 268 -2.07 5.74 -1.54
C GLY A 268 -2.98 6.63 -0.68
N LEU A 269 -3.00 7.93 -0.94
CA LEU A 269 -3.85 8.92 -0.30
C LEU A 269 -5.15 9.13 -1.10
N MET A 270 -6.18 9.69 -0.46
CA MET A 270 -7.38 10.12 -1.19
C MET A 270 -7.09 11.32 -2.08
N PRO A 271 -7.72 11.43 -3.26
CA PRO A 271 -7.65 12.63 -4.08
C PRO A 271 -7.98 13.91 -3.28
N ALA A 272 -9.00 13.86 -2.41
CA ALA A 272 -9.40 14.99 -1.58
C ALA A 272 -8.32 15.45 -0.57
N SER A 273 -7.43 14.56 -0.14
CA SER A 273 -6.34 14.89 0.79
C SER A 273 -5.00 15.11 0.07
N ALA A 274 -4.80 14.42 -1.06
CA ALA A 274 -3.55 14.47 -1.82
C ALA A 274 -3.46 15.73 -2.70
N LEU A 275 -4.57 16.16 -3.32
CA LEU A 275 -4.56 17.32 -4.20
C LEU A 275 -4.16 18.62 -3.46
N PRO A 276 -4.73 18.96 -2.29
CA PRO A 276 -4.31 20.15 -1.55
C PRO A 276 -2.83 20.10 -1.14
N LEU A 277 -2.32 18.90 -0.85
CA LEU A 277 -0.93 18.70 -0.47
C LEU A 277 0.02 18.92 -1.65
N ILE A 278 -0.34 18.37 -2.82
CA ILE A 278 0.42 18.58 -4.07
C ILE A 278 0.41 20.06 -4.43
N GLU A 279 -0.72 20.75 -4.32
CA GLU A 279 -0.83 22.19 -4.57
C GLU A 279 0.05 23.00 -3.61
N ALA A 280 0.05 22.66 -2.31
CA ALA A 280 0.92 23.30 -1.32
C ALA A 280 2.42 23.09 -1.64
N LEU A 281 2.81 21.87 -2.00
CA LEU A 281 4.18 21.54 -2.39
C LEU A 281 4.61 22.23 -3.70
N MET A 282 3.69 22.41 -4.63
CA MET A 282 3.92 23.22 -5.84
C MET A 282 4.12 24.69 -5.49
N ALA A 283 3.33 25.24 -4.57
CA ALA A 283 3.47 26.63 -4.11
C ALA A 283 4.78 26.88 -3.35
N GLN A 284 5.25 25.88 -2.59
CA GLN A 284 6.57 25.89 -1.93
C GLN A 284 7.74 25.65 -2.90
N GLY A 285 7.45 25.25 -4.14
CA GLY A 285 8.42 24.95 -5.19
C GLY A 285 9.14 23.61 -5.02
N GLU A 286 8.65 22.71 -4.17
CA GLU A 286 9.20 21.34 -4.03
C GLU A 286 8.76 20.44 -5.19
N ILE A 287 7.61 20.75 -5.81
CA ILE A 287 7.11 20.12 -7.03
C ILE A 287 7.05 21.16 -8.14
N VAL A 288 7.59 20.82 -9.31
CA VAL A 288 7.55 21.65 -10.52
C VAL A 288 6.65 20.96 -11.55
N LEU A 289 5.60 21.66 -12.00
CA LEU A 289 4.70 21.18 -13.05
C LEU A 289 5.16 21.68 -14.42
N LEU A 290 5.44 20.75 -15.34
CA LEU A 290 5.91 21.04 -16.69
C LEU A 290 5.17 20.18 -17.72
N GLY A 291 4.47 20.83 -18.65
CA GLY A 291 3.76 20.13 -19.72
C GLY A 291 2.70 19.13 -19.22
N GLY A 292 2.12 19.38 -18.03
CA GLY A 292 1.16 18.48 -17.39
C GLY A 292 1.78 17.32 -16.59
N LEU A 293 3.10 17.31 -16.41
CA LEU A 293 3.83 16.31 -15.63
C LEU A 293 4.54 16.96 -14.44
N ASN A 294 4.46 16.32 -13.29
CA ASN A 294 5.10 16.75 -12.06
C ASN A 294 6.53 16.21 -12.00
N TYR A 295 7.43 17.05 -11.49
CA TYR A 295 8.83 16.74 -11.18
C TYR A 295 9.11 17.18 -9.75
N THR A 296 10.00 16.47 -9.06
CA THR A 296 10.58 17.00 -7.84
C THR A 296 11.52 18.17 -8.17
N ARG A 297 11.77 19.07 -7.22
CA ARG A 297 12.79 20.13 -7.36
C ARG A 297 14.16 19.55 -7.75
N GLY A 298 14.56 18.44 -7.14
CA GLY A 298 15.80 17.74 -7.48
C GLY A 298 15.77 17.14 -8.89
N GLY A 299 14.66 16.55 -9.31
CA GLY A 299 14.44 16.09 -10.69
C GLY A 299 14.54 17.21 -11.71
N TRP A 300 13.92 18.35 -11.41
CA TRP A 300 14.00 19.56 -12.25
C TRP A 300 15.41 20.11 -12.38
N ASN A 301 16.15 20.20 -11.27
CA ASN A 301 17.54 20.65 -11.30
C ASN A 301 18.40 19.70 -12.14
N ARG A 302 18.23 18.37 -12.02
CA ARG A 302 18.94 17.40 -12.86
C ARG A 302 18.64 17.57 -14.35
N ILE A 303 17.40 17.86 -14.72
CA ILE A 303 17.02 18.13 -16.11
C ILE A 303 17.65 19.44 -16.60
N SER A 304 17.61 20.48 -15.76
CA SER A 304 18.20 21.79 -16.05
C SER A 304 19.72 21.69 -16.26
N ASP A 305 20.43 21.01 -15.35
CA ASP A 305 21.87 20.79 -15.43
C ASP A 305 22.24 19.99 -16.68
N ARG A 306 21.45 18.97 -17.01
CA ARG A 306 21.64 18.17 -18.23
C ARG A 306 21.37 18.99 -19.49
N LEU A 307 20.38 19.89 -19.47
CA LEU A 307 20.09 20.81 -20.58
C LEU A 307 21.26 21.75 -20.82
N VAL A 308 21.80 22.37 -19.78
CA VAL A 308 22.99 23.23 -19.87
C VAL A 308 24.17 22.43 -20.42
N SER A 309 24.44 21.24 -19.87
CA SER A 309 25.54 20.37 -20.33
C SER A 309 25.42 19.99 -21.82
N VAL A 310 24.20 19.72 -22.30
CA VAL A 310 23.95 19.37 -23.70
C VAL A 310 24.14 20.56 -24.63
N LEU A 311 23.70 21.76 -24.21
CA LEU A 311 23.90 23.00 -24.97
C LEU A 311 25.39 23.37 -25.04
N ASP A 312 26.11 23.26 -23.91
CA ASP A 312 27.54 23.53 -23.86
C ASP A 312 28.33 22.58 -24.77
N ALA A 313 28.00 21.28 -24.73
CA ALA A 313 28.62 20.30 -25.62
C ALA A 313 28.37 20.60 -27.10
N TYR A 314 27.16 21.05 -27.46
CA TYR A 314 26.83 21.40 -28.84
C TYR A 314 27.47 22.68 -29.33
N HIS A 315 27.53 23.73 -28.50
CA HIS A 315 28.23 24.96 -28.87
C HIS A 315 29.75 24.76 -28.92
N GLY A 316 30.28 23.80 -28.14
CA GLY A 316 31.67 23.33 -28.29
C GLY A 316 31.92 22.59 -29.61
N GLU A 317 30.98 21.74 -30.03
CA GLU A 317 31.05 20.98 -31.30
C GLU A 317 30.81 21.87 -32.53
N PHE A 318 29.93 22.88 -32.43
CA PHE A 318 29.55 23.78 -33.53
C PHE A 318 29.65 25.27 -33.15
N PRO A 319 30.87 25.84 -33.01
CA PRO A 319 31.06 27.22 -32.51
C PRO A 319 30.44 28.32 -33.38
N LEU A 320 30.24 28.07 -34.68
CA LEU A 320 29.65 29.02 -35.62
C LEU A 320 28.11 28.99 -35.63
N ARG A 321 27.48 28.05 -34.92
CA ARG A 321 26.03 27.96 -34.85
C ARG A 321 25.52 28.70 -33.61
N PRO A 322 24.73 29.78 -33.78
CA PRO A 322 24.25 30.59 -32.66
C PRO A 322 23.15 29.93 -31.82
N PHE A 323 22.56 28.83 -32.30
CA PHE A 323 21.50 28.12 -31.58
C PHE A 323 21.45 26.63 -31.95
N MET A 324 21.03 25.82 -30.99
CA MET A 324 20.65 24.42 -31.21
C MET A 324 19.18 24.34 -31.63
N PRO A 325 18.83 23.58 -32.69
CA PRO A 325 17.43 23.31 -33.04
C PRO A 325 16.66 22.62 -31.90
N LYS A 326 15.42 23.05 -31.63
CA LYS A 326 14.58 22.51 -30.55
C LYS A 326 14.38 20.98 -30.65
N GLU A 327 14.24 20.43 -31.85
CA GLU A 327 14.07 18.98 -32.07
C GLU A 327 15.34 18.18 -31.78
N GLU A 328 16.52 18.75 -32.05
CA GLU A 328 17.79 18.10 -31.73
C GLU A 328 18.03 18.09 -30.22
N LEU A 329 17.69 19.19 -29.53
CA LEU A 329 17.72 19.28 -28.07
C LEU A 329 16.81 18.23 -27.43
N LYS A 330 15.59 18.06 -27.94
CA LYS A 330 14.63 17.03 -27.48
C LYS A 330 15.22 15.63 -27.61
N ASN A 331 15.77 15.30 -28.78
CA ASN A 331 16.36 13.99 -29.04
C ASN A 331 17.55 13.69 -28.12
N ARG A 332 18.42 14.69 -27.86
CA ARG A 332 19.57 14.52 -26.95
C ARG A 332 19.15 14.44 -25.47
N LEU A 333 18.08 15.12 -25.07
CA LEU A 333 17.57 15.08 -23.69
C LEU A 333 16.74 13.84 -23.37
N GLY A 334 16.13 13.20 -24.37
CA GLY A 334 15.27 12.03 -24.17
C GLY A 334 14.00 12.33 -23.37
N LEU A 335 13.53 13.59 -23.38
CA LEU A 335 12.33 14.01 -22.68
C LEU A 335 11.06 13.66 -23.48
N PRO A 336 9.94 13.33 -22.82
CA PRO A 336 8.67 13.12 -23.51
C PRO A 336 8.21 14.40 -24.22
N THR A 337 7.62 14.24 -25.41
CA THR A 337 7.30 15.32 -26.37
C THR A 337 6.47 16.47 -25.79
N ARG A 338 5.75 16.26 -24.68
CA ARG A 338 4.89 17.25 -24.02
C ARG A 338 5.64 18.29 -23.17
N CYS A 339 6.87 18.02 -22.74
CA CYS A 339 7.56 18.84 -21.73
C CYS A 339 8.15 20.16 -22.24
N LEU A 340 8.38 20.30 -23.56
CA LEU A 340 9.13 21.43 -24.14
C LEU A 340 8.28 22.37 -25.01
N LEU A 341 6.96 22.16 -25.08
CA LEU A 341 6.06 23.01 -25.88
C LEU A 341 5.70 24.34 -25.20
N TYR A 342 5.99 24.51 -23.90
CA TYR A 342 5.47 25.64 -23.11
C TYR A 342 6.51 26.50 -22.40
N THR A 343 7.82 26.26 -22.58
CA THR A 343 8.82 26.88 -21.68
C THR A 343 10.12 27.35 -22.34
N LEU A 344 10.11 27.65 -23.64
CA LEU A 344 11.17 28.41 -24.31
C LEU A 344 10.57 29.34 -25.37
#